data_AF-A0A7C1I859-F1
#
_entry.id   AF-A0A7C1I859-F1
#
_cell.length_a   1.000
_cell.length_b   1.000
_cell.length_c   1.000
_cell.angle_alpha   90.00
_cell.angle_beta   90.00
_cell.angle_gamma   90.00
#
_symmetry.space_group_name_H-M   'P 1'
#
loop_
_entity.id
_entity.type
_entity.pdbx_description
1 polymer ?
#
loop_
_entity_poly.entity_id
_entity_poly.type
_entity_poly.pdbx_seq_one_letter_code
_entity_poly.pdbx_strand_id
1 'polypeptide(L)'
;MTNSYTLWNPEVHVPTRDELVRPDGAWDVLVHHANTDRYHFLHDTSVAMHNGVLHTAWYNCPDREIQDESLIRGRRSSDGGRTWSDVETIAKDETGEGLHYVPPQLFTSDGTLYSLIGIM
;
A
#
# COMPACT_ATOMS: atom_id res chain seq x y z
N MET A 1 -15.74 -6.32 -36.75
CA MET A 1 -14.28 -6.54 -36.70
C MET A 1 -13.75 -5.73 -35.54
N THR A 2 -13.25 -6.38 -34.49
CA THR A 2 -12.61 -5.71 -33.35
C THR A 2 -11.18 -5.34 -33.77
N ASN A 3 -10.89 -4.04 -33.85
CA ASN A 3 -9.50 -3.57 -34.00
C ASN A 3 -8.74 -3.97 -32.73
N SER A 4 -7.93 -5.03 -32.81
CA SER A 4 -7.00 -5.39 -31.76
C SER A 4 -5.83 -4.41 -31.82
N TYR A 5 -5.77 -3.48 -30.87
CA TYR A 5 -4.55 -2.71 -30.65
C TYR A 5 -3.54 -3.60 -29.94
N THR A 6 -2.35 -3.77 -30.55
CA THR A 6 -1.23 -4.42 -29.87
C THR A 6 -0.60 -3.40 -28.93
N LEU A 7 -0.85 -3.54 -27.62
CA LEU A 7 -0.35 -2.61 -26.59
C LEU A 7 1.18 -2.65 -26.43
N TRP A 8 1.81 -3.76 -26.84
CA TRP A 8 3.24 -4.01 -26.67
C TRP A 8 3.83 -4.59 -27.95
N ASN A 9 5.03 -4.14 -28.33
CA ASN A 9 5.73 -4.74 -29.45
C ASN A 9 6.23 -6.15 -29.04
N PRO A 10 5.71 -7.24 -29.63
CA PRO A 10 6.10 -8.61 -29.25
C PRO A 10 7.55 -8.95 -29.59
N GLU A 11 8.21 -8.14 -30.43
CA GLU A 11 9.63 -8.30 -30.76
C GLU A 11 10.56 -7.65 -29.71
N VAL A 12 10.01 -6.82 -28.82
CA VAL A 12 10.79 -6.19 -27.75
C VAL A 12 10.82 -7.12 -26.54
N HIS A 13 12.03 -7.57 -26.18
CA HIS A 13 12.22 -8.34 -24.96
C HIS A 13 11.88 -7.47 -23.74
N VAL A 14 11.04 -7.98 -22.85
CA VAL A 14 10.84 -7.37 -21.53
C VAL A 14 12.13 -7.57 -20.74
N PRO A 15 12.82 -6.51 -20.30
CA PRO A 15 14.09 -6.65 -19.61
C PRO A 15 13.92 -7.49 -18.33
N THR A 16 14.87 -8.38 -18.12
CA THR A 16 15.07 -9.06 -16.84
C THR A 16 15.46 -8.04 -15.76
N ARG A 17 15.31 -8.43 -14.49
CA ARG A 17 15.67 -7.57 -13.36
C ARG A 17 17.11 -7.06 -13.43
N ASP A 18 18.03 -7.88 -13.92
CA ASP A 18 19.46 -7.56 -14.00
C ASP A 18 19.79 -6.63 -15.17
N GLU A 19 18.92 -6.53 -16.16
CA GLU A 19 19.03 -5.62 -17.30
C GLU A 19 18.42 -4.24 -17.01
N LEU A 20 17.67 -4.10 -15.91
CA LEU A 20 17.07 -2.84 -15.50
C LEU A 20 18.14 -1.92 -14.89
N VAL A 21 18.33 -0.76 -15.51
CA VAL A 21 19.12 0.33 -14.92
C VAL A 21 18.29 1.02 -13.86
N ARG A 22 18.79 1.06 -12.61
CA ARG A 22 18.20 1.92 -11.57
C ARG A 22 18.49 3.38 -11.91
N PRO A 23 17.48 4.27 -11.88
CA PRO A 23 17.72 5.70 -12.00
C PRO A 23 18.68 6.19 -10.92
N ASP A 24 19.56 7.13 -11.27
CA ASP A 24 20.45 7.78 -10.31
C ASP A 24 19.64 8.41 -9.17
N GLY A 25 20.04 8.13 -7.92
CA GLY A 25 19.38 8.63 -6.72
C GLY A 25 18.11 7.86 -6.31
N ALA A 26 17.69 6.83 -7.04
CA ALA A 26 16.63 5.93 -6.60
C ALA A 26 17.14 4.92 -5.55
N TRP A 27 16.35 4.70 -4.51
CA TRP A 27 16.66 3.76 -3.43
C TRP A 27 15.38 3.11 -2.93
N ASP A 28 15.52 1.90 -2.37
CA ASP A 28 14.42 1.16 -1.79
C ASP A 28 14.53 1.19 -0.27
N VAL A 29 13.38 1.12 0.40
CA VAL A 29 13.28 1.02 1.84
C VAL A 29 12.15 0.12 2.23
N LEU A 30 12.39 -0.70 3.25
CA LEU A 30 11.37 -1.54 3.83
C LEU A 30 10.49 -0.70 4.76
N VAL A 31 9.26 -0.44 4.33
CA VAL A 31 8.27 0.31 5.14
C VAL A 31 7.73 -0.57 6.27
N HIS A 32 7.36 -1.81 5.98
CA HIS A 32 6.86 -2.77 6.98
C HIS A 32 7.22 -4.19 6.57
N HIS A 33 7.43 -5.06 7.57
CA HIS A 33 7.75 -6.46 7.36
C HIS A 33 6.64 -7.34 7.94
N ALA A 34 6.11 -8.25 7.14
CA ALA A 34 5.01 -9.16 7.48
C ALA A 34 5.21 -9.96 8.78
N ASN A 35 6.46 -10.24 9.17
CA ASN A 35 6.77 -11.07 10.34
C ASN A 35 7.05 -10.26 11.62
N THR A 36 6.54 -9.03 11.71
CA THR A 36 6.74 -8.18 12.91
C THR A 36 5.70 -8.45 14.00
N ASP A 37 4.52 -8.92 13.61
CA ASP A 37 3.43 -9.32 14.51
C ASP A 37 2.54 -10.38 13.83
N ARG A 38 1.29 -10.54 14.29
CA ARG A 38 0.34 -11.55 13.79
C ARG A 38 -0.19 -11.28 12.37
N TYR A 39 0.09 -10.13 11.76
CA TYR A 39 -0.49 -9.73 10.46
C TYR A 39 0.49 -9.91 9.30
N HIS A 40 0.51 -11.12 8.73
CA HIS A 40 1.49 -11.52 7.73
C HIS A 40 1.11 -11.16 6.29
N PHE A 41 -0.16 -10.92 6.00
CA PHE A 41 -0.62 -10.60 4.65
C PHE A 41 -0.83 -9.09 4.47
N LEU A 42 -0.12 -8.45 3.55
CA LEU A 42 -0.21 -7.03 3.22
C LEU A 42 -0.56 -6.84 1.75
N HIS A 43 -1.54 -6.01 1.43
CA HIS A 43 -1.89 -5.69 0.05
C HIS A 43 -2.58 -4.32 -0.07
N ASP A 44 -2.81 -3.89 -1.32
CA ASP A 44 -3.43 -2.61 -1.71
C ASP A 44 -2.94 -1.41 -0.90
N THR A 45 -1.63 -1.17 -1.01
CA THR A 45 -1.00 -0.03 -0.37
C THR A 45 -1.39 1.28 -1.05
N SER A 46 -1.65 2.29 -0.22
CA SER A 46 -1.83 3.68 -0.61
C SER A 46 -0.78 4.56 0.08
N VAL A 47 -0.36 5.62 -0.60
CA VAL A 47 0.58 6.62 -0.07
C VAL A 47 0.13 8.02 -0.44
N ALA A 48 0.21 8.95 0.49
CA ALA A 48 -0.05 10.37 0.26
C ALA A 48 0.94 11.25 1.03
N MET A 49 1.32 12.38 0.43
CA MET A 49 2.02 13.45 1.13
C MET A 49 0.99 14.40 1.75
N HIS A 50 1.16 14.73 3.03
CA HIS A 50 0.31 15.68 3.74
C HIS A 50 1.15 16.47 4.74
N ASN A 51 1.13 17.81 4.66
CA ASN A 51 1.88 18.70 5.55
C ASN A 51 3.38 18.32 5.71
N GLY A 52 4.02 17.89 4.63
CA GLY A 52 5.43 17.48 4.62
C GLY A 52 5.71 16.08 5.19
N VAL A 53 4.67 15.30 5.51
CA VAL A 53 4.75 13.93 6.01
C VAL A 53 4.20 12.97 4.96
N LEU A 54 4.94 11.90 4.68
CA LEU A 54 4.42 10.76 3.93
C LEU A 54 3.56 9.91 4.86
N HIS A 55 2.33 9.65 4.46
CA HIS A 55 1.43 8.70 5.10
C HIS A 55 1.25 7.50 4.20
N THR A 56 1.37 6.30 4.77
CA THR A 56 1.03 5.06 4.08
C THR A 56 -0.16 4.39 4.75
N ALA A 57 -0.93 3.66 3.97
CA ALA A 57 -1.98 2.78 4.46
C ALA A 57 -1.98 1.50 3.62
N TRP A 58 -2.25 0.36 4.23
CA TRP A 58 -2.47 -0.92 3.56
C TRP A 58 -3.53 -1.70 4.35
N TYR A 59 -4.25 -2.61 3.70
CA TYR A 59 -5.01 -3.58 4.46
C TYR A 59 -4.10 -4.74 4.85
N ASN A 60 -4.34 -5.26 6.06
CA ASN A 60 -3.51 -6.28 6.66
C ASN A 60 -4.42 -7.40 7.19
N CYS A 61 -4.08 -8.64 6.87
CA CYS A 61 -4.75 -9.85 7.37
C CYS A 61 -3.75 -10.74 8.11
N PRO A 62 -4.21 -11.63 9.01
CA PRO A 62 -3.34 -12.52 9.76
C PRO A 62 -2.42 -13.39 8.90
N ASP A 63 -2.95 -14.11 7.90
CA ASP A 63 -2.16 -15.05 7.07
C ASP A 63 -2.40 -14.87 5.56
N ARG A 64 -3.65 -14.67 5.15
CA ARG A 64 -4.05 -14.64 3.72
C ARG A 64 -5.05 -13.53 3.45
N GLU A 65 -5.24 -13.24 2.18
CA GLU A 65 -6.19 -12.25 1.68
C GLU A 65 -7.60 -12.48 2.27
N ILE A 66 -8.07 -11.48 3.03
CA ILE A 66 -9.43 -11.40 3.60
C ILE A 66 -9.78 -12.65 4.45
N GLN A 67 -8.79 -13.19 5.17
CA GLN A 67 -8.99 -14.30 6.10
C GLN A 67 -9.12 -13.78 7.54
N ASP A 68 -10.13 -14.26 8.26
CA ASP A 68 -10.43 -13.97 9.67
C ASP A 68 -10.79 -12.51 9.96
N GLU A 69 -9.85 -11.58 9.75
CA GLU A 69 -10.07 -10.14 9.88
C GLU A 69 -9.30 -9.37 8.80
N SER A 70 -9.79 -8.20 8.42
CA SER A 70 -9.05 -7.24 7.61
C SER A 70 -9.14 -5.86 8.22
N LEU A 71 -7.98 -5.28 8.54
CA LEU A 71 -7.89 -3.96 9.12
C LEU A 71 -6.89 -3.10 8.35
N ILE A 72 -7.06 -1.79 8.40
CA ILE A 72 -6.16 -0.83 7.74
C ILE A 72 -5.06 -0.44 8.72
N ARG A 73 -3.81 -0.62 8.31
CA ARG A 73 -2.62 -0.17 9.05
C ARG A 73 -1.82 0.81 8.24
N GLY A 74 -0.99 1.61 8.93
CA GLY A 74 -0.16 2.60 8.29
C GLY A 74 1.15 2.85 9.03
N ARG A 75 2.04 3.57 8.35
CA ARG A 75 3.25 4.18 8.92
C ARG A 75 3.43 5.57 8.34
N ARG A 76 4.21 6.40 9.03
CA ARG A 76 4.47 7.79 8.63
C ARG A 76 5.96 8.03 8.48
N SER A 77 6.32 8.95 7.60
CA SER A 77 7.71 9.41 7.45
C SER A 77 7.78 10.93 7.30
N SER A 78 8.61 11.56 8.13
CA SER A 78 8.87 13.01 8.12
C SER A 78 10.19 13.39 7.45
N ASP A 79 10.92 12.41 6.89
CA ASP A 79 12.26 12.59 6.31
C ASP A 79 12.35 12.13 4.84
N GLY A 80 11.21 12.14 4.15
CA GLY A 80 11.12 11.75 2.75
C GLY A 80 11.19 10.23 2.53
N GLY A 81 10.73 9.45 3.51
CA GLY A 81 10.62 7.99 3.43
C GLY A 81 11.82 7.24 3.99
N ARG A 82 12.84 7.92 4.53
CA ARG A 82 14.11 7.27 4.94
C ARG A 82 13.93 6.47 6.21
N THR A 83 13.16 7.02 7.15
CA THR A 83 12.72 6.35 8.36
C THR A 83 11.20 6.38 8.48
N TRP A 84 10.66 5.41 9.22
CA TRP A 84 9.23 5.20 9.36
C TRP A 84 8.85 5.04 10.83
N SER A 85 7.77 5.70 11.25
CA SER A 85 7.19 5.62 12.59
C SER A 85 6.80 4.19 12.97
N ASP A 86 6.42 3.94 14.21
CA ASP A 86 5.72 2.69 14.54
C ASP A 86 4.45 2.50 13.70
N VAL A 87 4.05 1.23 13.56
CA VAL A 87 2.84 0.86 12.84
C VAL A 87 1.61 1.28 13.63
N GLU A 88 0.63 1.87 12.95
CA GLU A 88 -0.64 2.30 13.54
C GLU A 88 -1.82 1.58 12.90
N THR A 89 -2.91 1.41 13.64
CA THR A 89 -4.20 0.96 13.11
C THR A 89 -5.06 2.17 12.76
N ILE A 90 -5.49 2.26 11.51
CA ILE A 90 -6.31 3.36 10.97
C ILE A 90 -7.79 3.01 11.04
N ALA A 91 -8.14 1.76 10.72
CA ALA A 91 -9.52 1.25 10.80
C ALA A 91 -9.50 -0.24 11.09
N LYS A 92 -10.43 -0.72 11.91
CA LYS A 92 -10.66 -2.13 12.22
C LYS A 92 -12.11 -2.34 12.62
N ASP A 93 -12.56 -3.59 12.57
CA ASP A 93 -13.87 -3.97 13.12
C ASP A 93 -13.81 -3.89 14.65
N GLU A 94 -14.67 -3.04 15.23
CA GLU A 94 -14.88 -2.91 16.68
C GLU A 94 -16.26 -3.46 17.10
N THR A 95 -17.12 -3.81 16.14
CA THR A 95 -18.47 -4.34 16.40
C THR A 95 -18.45 -5.84 16.60
N GLY A 96 -17.45 -6.53 16.02
CA GLY A 96 -17.34 -7.98 16.03
C GLY A 96 -18.29 -8.65 15.04
N GLU A 97 -18.80 -7.89 14.07
CA GLU A 97 -19.70 -8.38 13.01
C GLU A 97 -18.93 -9.08 11.87
N GLY A 98 -17.60 -9.07 11.91
CA GLY A 98 -16.75 -9.69 10.89
C GLY A 98 -16.56 -8.78 9.69
N LEU A 99 -16.52 -7.46 9.90
CA LEU A 99 -16.33 -6.49 8.83
C LEU A 99 -14.90 -6.53 8.29
N HIS A 100 -14.75 -6.58 6.96
CA HIS A 100 -13.46 -6.52 6.32
C HIS A 100 -13.22 -5.14 5.70
N TYR A 101 -12.19 -4.45 6.18
CA TYR A 101 -11.80 -3.14 5.63
C TYR A 101 -10.79 -3.34 4.50
N VAL A 102 -11.20 -3.08 3.24
CA VAL A 102 -10.35 -3.18 2.03
C VAL A 102 -10.92 -2.34 0.86
N PRO A 103 -10.07 -1.82 -0.05
CA PRO A 103 -8.72 -1.31 0.20
C PRO A 103 -8.78 0.13 0.75
N PRO A 104 -7.68 0.63 1.35
CA PRO A 104 -7.55 2.04 1.69
C PRO A 104 -7.09 2.87 0.48
N GLN A 105 -7.64 4.07 0.31
CA GLN A 105 -7.13 5.07 -0.62
C GLN A 105 -6.94 6.41 0.09
N LEU A 106 -5.68 6.82 0.23
CA LEU A 106 -5.30 8.11 0.80
C LEU A 106 -5.33 9.21 -0.25
N PHE A 107 -5.82 10.38 0.14
CA PHE A 107 -5.69 11.61 -0.64
C PHE A 107 -5.79 12.83 0.29
N THR A 108 -5.17 13.94 -0.13
CA THR A 108 -5.29 15.23 0.57
C THR A 108 -6.23 16.14 -0.21
N SER A 109 -7.18 16.78 0.47
CA SER A 109 -8.02 17.86 -0.07
C SER A 109 -8.22 18.93 1.00
N ASP A 110 -8.14 20.20 0.59
CA ASP A 110 -8.45 21.36 1.46
C ASP A 110 -7.75 21.33 2.83
N GLY A 111 -6.47 20.98 2.84
CA GLY A 111 -5.66 20.92 4.07
C GLY A 111 -6.01 19.76 4.99
N THR A 112 -6.81 18.80 4.54
CA THR A 112 -7.20 17.59 5.29
C THR A 112 -6.71 16.34 4.56
N LEU A 113 -6.18 15.38 5.31
CA LEU A 113 -5.89 14.03 4.82
C LEU A 113 -7.11 13.14 5.02
N TYR A 114 -7.53 12.46 3.96
CA TYR A 114 -8.63 11.52 3.95
C TYR A 114 -8.15 10.12 3.62
N SER A 115 -8.87 9.11 4.13
CA SER A 115 -8.77 7.72 3.70
C SER A 115 -10.17 7.25 3.30
N LEU A 116 -10.37 6.89 2.03
CA LEU A 116 -11.55 6.15 1.60
C LEU A 116 -11.27 4.67 1.83
N ILE A 117 -12.15 3.99 2.53
CA ILE A 117 -11.96 2.59 2.90
C ILE A 117 -13.24 1.85 2.52
N GLY A 118 -13.11 0.84 1.68
CA GLY A 118 -14.20 -0.08 1.40
C GLY A 118 -14.45 -1.02 2.58
N ILE A 119 -15.69 -1.44 2.74
CA ILE A 119 -16.11 -2.41 3.75
C ILE A 119 -16.81 -3.54 3.01
N MET A 120 -16.44 -4.79 3.31
CA MET A 120 -17.07 -6.01 2.81
C MET A 120 -17.61 -6.85 3.95
#